data_AF-D7DMG9-F1
#
_entry.id   AF-D7DMG9-F1
#
_cell.length_a   1.000
_cell.length_b   1.000
_cell.length_c   1.000
_cell.angle_alpha   90.00
_cell.angle_beta   90.00
_cell.angle_gamma   90.00
#
_symmetry.space_group_name_H-M   'P 1'
#
loop_
_entity.id
_entity.type
_entity.pdbx_description
1 polymer ?
#
loop_
_entity_poly.entity_id
_entity_poly.type
_entity_poly.pdbx_seq_one_letter_code
_entity_poly.pdbx_strand_id
1 'polypeptide(L)'
;MDIFNSQWLLNMLAKSSKTPQGRVLSLFDILNDWLAAPDTQMIITQTSLANSQLIEFLTTQAKSLGASNPSILAEHIALIARNAAQQEINQPGCGSLMHAKKAANALILAQTQNEWVWLENLRDKLSAFKPTISKPAVYGVAVSLFLIVGIGSIWLPTLLHVQAKPIIAKSFNNQTTKVSTAISPVNTRLTAQEAAAMYARYEQMRNGTCQFPEAIQIPDKDKAIYLENVVGGKIPTNLNDLAIANSYLEKVRCNFTPMLMANSR
;
A
#
# COMPACT_ATOMS: atom_id res chain seq x y z
N MET A 1 5.85 -17.07 -27.31
CA MET A 1 5.24 -17.98 -26.32
C MET A 1 4.91 -17.18 -25.07
N ASP A 2 3.77 -17.43 -24.43
CA ASP A 2 3.40 -16.76 -23.18
C ASP A 2 4.12 -17.40 -21.99
N ILE A 3 5.12 -16.72 -21.44
CA ILE A 3 5.92 -17.22 -20.32
C ILE A 3 5.08 -17.49 -19.06
N PHE A 4 4.02 -16.73 -18.83
CA PHE A 4 3.19 -16.84 -17.63
C PHE A 4 2.32 -18.11 -17.62
N ASN A 5 2.16 -18.76 -18.77
CA ASN A 5 1.45 -20.03 -18.92
C ASN A 5 2.42 -21.19 -19.20
N SER A 6 3.73 -20.99 -19.04
CA SER A 6 4.72 -22.01 -19.35
C SER A 6 4.98 -22.95 -18.16
N GLN A 7 5.01 -24.26 -18.43
CA GLN A 7 5.40 -25.27 -17.43
C GLN A 7 6.86 -25.11 -16.97
N TRP A 8 7.70 -24.55 -17.85
CA TRP A 8 9.08 -24.22 -17.53
C TRP A 8 9.17 -23.25 -16.34
N LEU A 9 8.35 -22.19 -16.33
CA LEU A 9 8.33 -21.20 -15.25
C LEU A 9 7.93 -21.85 -13.92
N LEU A 10 6.91 -22.69 -13.91
CA LEU A 10 6.46 -23.40 -12.70
C LEU A 10 7.55 -24.32 -12.14
N ASN A 11 8.25 -25.05 -13.00
CA ASN A 11 9.36 -25.92 -12.59
C ASN A 11 10.55 -25.12 -12.04
N MET A 12 10.85 -23.97 -12.63
CA MET A 12 11.90 -23.06 -12.12
C MET A 12 11.53 -22.49 -10.76
N LEU A 13 10.29 -22.04 -10.57
CA LEU A 13 9.77 -21.54 -9.29
C LEU A 13 9.77 -22.62 -8.20
N ALA A 14 9.45 -23.87 -8.55
CA ALA A 14 9.48 -24.97 -7.59
C ALA A 14 10.91 -25.25 -7.09
N LYS A 15 11.91 -25.06 -7.94
CA LYS A 15 13.33 -25.32 -7.65
C LYS A 15 14.07 -24.13 -7.03
N SER A 16 13.60 -22.90 -7.24
CA SER A 16 14.31 -21.68 -6.86
C SER A 16 14.49 -21.49 -5.35
N SER A 17 13.57 -22.01 -4.54
CA SER A 17 13.65 -21.89 -3.08
C SER A 17 12.99 -23.08 -2.36
N LYS A 18 13.43 -23.31 -1.13
CA LYS A 18 12.82 -24.24 -0.17
C LYS A 18 11.64 -23.61 0.59
N THR A 19 11.60 -22.27 0.69
CA THR A 19 10.55 -21.53 1.39
C THR A 19 9.49 -21.02 0.41
N PRO A 20 8.20 -21.04 0.77
CA PRO A 20 7.13 -20.60 -0.12
C PRO A 20 7.24 -19.10 -0.47
N GLN A 21 7.65 -18.25 0.49
CA GLN A 21 7.92 -16.83 0.24
C GLN A 21 9.06 -16.66 -0.77
N GLY A 22 10.14 -17.42 -0.62
CA GLY A 22 11.26 -17.36 -1.56
C GLY A 22 10.86 -17.79 -2.96
N ARG A 23 10.00 -18.80 -3.11
CA ARG A 23 9.49 -19.23 -4.43
C ARG A 23 8.67 -18.13 -5.09
N VAL A 24 7.77 -17.51 -4.34
CA VAL A 24 6.95 -16.40 -4.84
C VAL A 24 7.81 -15.21 -5.26
N LEU A 25 8.77 -14.80 -4.43
CA LEU A 25 9.64 -13.66 -4.73
C LEU A 25 10.63 -13.94 -5.86
N SER A 26 11.06 -15.20 -6.03
CA SER A 26 11.94 -15.60 -7.12
C SER A 26 11.30 -15.48 -8.50
N LEU A 27 9.96 -15.39 -8.58
CA LEU A 27 9.24 -15.10 -9.83
C LEU A 27 9.80 -13.85 -10.52
N PHE A 28 10.03 -12.79 -9.75
CA PHE A 28 10.54 -11.53 -10.29
C PHE A 28 11.98 -11.64 -10.77
N ASP A 29 12.81 -12.43 -10.07
CA ASP A 29 14.20 -12.65 -10.47
C ASP A 29 14.27 -13.50 -11.74
N ILE A 30 13.51 -14.60 -11.81
CA ILE A 30 13.45 -15.49 -12.98
C ILE A 30 12.94 -14.72 -14.21
N LEU A 31 11.91 -13.87 -14.03
CA LEU A 31 11.42 -13.02 -15.11
C LEU A 31 12.49 -12.01 -15.54
N ASN A 32 13.24 -11.43 -14.61
CA ASN A 32 14.28 -10.46 -14.93
C ASN A 32 15.43 -11.09 -15.72
N ASP A 33 15.89 -12.27 -15.30
CA ASP A 33 16.93 -13.03 -15.99
C ASP A 33 16.46 -13.48 -17.38
N TRP A 34 15.20 -13.88 -17.50
CA TRP A 34 14.60 -14.25 -18.79
C TRP A 34 14.50 -13.06 -19.74
N LEU A 35 14.09 -11.88 -19.25
CA LEU A 35 14.02 -10.66 -20.06
C LEU A 35 15.41 -10.12 -20.44
N ALA A 36 16.44 -10.40 -19.65
CA ALA A 36 17.82 -10.05 -19.97
C ALA A 36 18.46 -10.99 -21.01
N ALA A 37 17.84 -12.12 -21.33
CA ALA A 37 18.40 -13.11 -22.25
C ALA A 37 18.36 -12.61 -23.71
N PRO A 38 19.50 -12.59 -24.43
CA PRO A 38 19.52 -12.19 -25.83
C PRO A 38 18.71 -13.18 -26.70
N ASP A 39 18.04 -12.65 -27.73
CA ASP A 39 17.28 -13.40 -28.75
C ASP A 39 15.93 -14.01 -28.33
N THR A 40 15.35 -13.54 -27.23
CA THR A 40 13.97 -13.90 -26.86
C THR A 40 12.96 -12.95 -27.55
N GLN A 41 12.19 -13.46 -28.52
CA GLN A 41 11.05 -12.72 -29.06
C GLN A 41 9.91 -12.71 -28.02
N MET A 42 9.83 -11.63 -27.26
CA MET A 42 8.93 -11.50 -26.12
C MET A 42 7.54 -11.05 -26.56
N ILE A 43 6.55 -11.92 -26.37
CA ILE A 43 5.13 -11.55 -26.48
C ILE A 43 4.48 -11.90 -25.16
N ILE A 44 4.23 -10.90 -24.32
CA ILE A 44 3.29 -11.04 -23.20
C ILE A 44 1.91 -10.84 -23.80
N THR A 45 1.19 -11.93 -24.01
CA THR A 45 -0.21 -11.86 -24.41
C THR A 45 -1.03 -11.27 -23.26
N GLN A 46 -1.87 -10.27 -23.55
CA GLN A 46 -2.84 -9.71 -22.61
C GLN A 46 -3.96 -10.69 -22.21
N THR A 47 -3.85 -11.96 -22.62
CA THR A 47 -4.88 -12.97 -22.41
C THR A 47 -5.13 -13.15 -20.92
N SER A 48 -6.41 -12.97 -20.58
CA SER A 48 -7.06 -13.06 -19.27
C SER A 48 -6.27 -13.80 -18.19
N LEU A 49 -6.04 -13.13 -17.05
CA LEU A 49 -5.50 -13.69 -15.81
C LEU A 49 -6.38 -14.82 -15.25
N ALA A 50 -7.62 -14.99 -15.71
CA ALA A 50 -8.63 -15.77 -15.00
C ALA A 50 -8.35 -17.29 -14.87
N ASN A 51 -7.40 -17.86 -15.62
CA ASN A 51 -7.14 -19.32 -15.60
C ASN A 51 -5.66 -19.66 -15.85
N SER A 52 -4.72 -18.94 -15.23
CA SER A 52 -3.30 -19.29 -15.35
C SER A 52 -2.88 -20.30 -14.29
N GLN A 53 -2.22 -21.40 -14.70
CA GLN A 53 -1.61 -22.39 -13.81
C GLN A 53 -0.66 -21.73 -12.78
N LEU A 54 -0.11 -20.57 -13.13
CA LEU A 54 0.66 -19.72 -12.24
C LEU A 54 -0.14 -19.22 -11.03
N ILE A 55 -1.39 -18.78 -11.19
CA ILE A 55 -2.21 -18.32 -10.06
C ILE A 55 -2.52 -19.47 -9.13
N GLU A 56 -2.81 -20.67 -9.65
CA GLU A 56 -3.01 -21.85 -8.80
C GLU A 56 -1.75 -22.15 -7.98
N PHE A 57 -0.58 -22.18 -8.63
CA PHE A 57 0.70 -22.35 -7.95
C PHE A 57 0.91 -21.27 -6.88
N LEU A 58 0.75 -19.99 -7.23
CA LEU A 58 0.90 -18.88 -6.29
C LEU A 58 -0.12 -18.95 -5.13
N THR A 59 -1.33 -19.44 -5.40
CA THR A 59 -2.37 -19.65 -4.37
C THR A 59 -1.95 -20.74 -3.39
N THR A 60 -1.34 -21.84 -3.86
CA THR A 60 -0.79 -22.86 -2.95
C THR A 60 0.33 -22.31 -2.08
N GLN A 61 1.22 -21.49 -2.65
CA GLN A 61 2.30 -20.86 -1.88
C GLN A 61 1.72 -19.85 -0.87
N ALA A 62 0.76 -19.03 -1.27
CA ALA A 62 0.06 -18.08 -0.40
C ALA A 62 -0.65 -18.77 0.78
N LYS A 63 -1.31 -19.91 0.53
CA LYS A 63 -1.91 -20.74 1.60
C LYS A 63 -0.85 -21.23 2.59
N SER A 64 0.28 -21.72 2.10
CA SER A 64 1.37 -22.19 2.97
C SER A 64 2.06 -21.08 3.77
N LEU A 65 1.90 -19.82 3.34
CA LEU A 65 2.37 -18.63 4.06
C LEU A 65 1.41 -18.16 5.14
N GLY A 66 0.20 -18.74 5.23
CA GLY A 66 -0.82 -18.29 6.18
C GLY A 66 -1.45 -16.95 5.79
N ALA A 67 -1.47 -16.60 4.50
CA ALA A 67 -2.11 -15.38 4.03
C ALA A 67 -3.62 -15.37 4.34
N SER A 68 -4.14 -14.24 4.83
CA SER A 68 -5.57 -14.07 5.13
C SER A 68 -6.47 -14.35 3.91
N ASN A 69 -6.09 -13.86 2.73
CA ASN A 69 -6.80 -14.10 1.47
C ASN A 69 -5.85 -14.62 0.37
N PRO A 70 -5.61 -15.94 0.30
CA PRO A 70 -4.55 -16.50 -0.54
C PRO A 70 -4.83 -16.42 -2.06
N SER A 71 -6.11 -16.49 -2.48
CA SER A 71 -6.49 -16.34 -3.90
C SER A 71 -6.20 -14.92 -4.40
N ILE A 72 -6.66 -13.92 -3.65
CA ILE A 72 -6.47 -12.51 -3.98
C ILE A 72 -4.98 -12.14 -3.96
N LEU A 73 -4.23 -12.65 -2.98
CA LEU A 73 -2.78 -12.49 -2.92
C LEU A 73 -2.11 -13.02 -4.20
N ALA A 74 -2.48 -14.22 -4.65
CA ALA A 74 -1.92 -14.83 -5.85
C ALA A 74 -2.23 -14.04 -7.12
N GLU A 75 -3.48 -13.62 -7.29
CA GLU A 75 -3.92 -12.79 -8.42
C GLU A 75 -3.17 -11.45 -8.47
N HIS A 76 -3.05 -10.77 -7.32
CA HIS A 76 -2.31 -9.51 -7.21
C HIS A 76 -0.84 -9.68 -7.59
N ILE A 77 -0.19 -10.74 -7.09
CA ILE A 77 1.22 -11.00 -7.40
C ILE A 77 1.40 -11.31 -8.90
N ALA A 78 0.52 -12.11 -9.49
CA ALA A 78 0.57 -12.43 -10.91
C ALA A 78 0.39 -11.17 -11.78
N LEU A 79 -0.54 -10.28 -11.40
CA LEU A 79 -0.77 -9.01 -12.08
C LEU A 79 0.41 -8.05 -11.94
N ILE A 80 0.98 -7.91 -10.74
CA ILE A 80 2.19 -7.11 -10.50
C ILE A 80 3.36 -7.63 -11.35
N ALA A 81 3.57 -8.95 -11.41
CA ALA A 81 4.62 -9.56 -12.21
C ALA A 81 4.44 -9.33 -13.72
N ARG A 82 3.21 -9.48 -14.23
CA ARG A 82 2.90 -9.20 -15.65
C ARG A 82 3.15 -7.73 -16.01
N ASN A 83 2.64 -6.81 -15.21
CA ASN A 83 2.79 -5.38 -15.47
C ASN A 83 4.24 -4.94 -15.40
N ALA A 84 5.00 -5.44 -14.43
CA ALA A 84 6.43 -5.17 -14.33
C ALA A 84 7.19 -5.75 -15.52
N ALA A 85 6.94 -7.00 -15.91
CA ALA A 85 7.57 -7.57 -17.10
C ALA A 85 7.25 -6.77 -18.37
N GLN A 86 5.99 -6.35 -18.55
CA GLN A 86 5.60 -5.50 -19.68
C GLN A 86 6.30 -4.14 -19.65
N GLN A 87 6.46 -3.55 -18.46
CA GLN A 87 7.17 -2.28 -18.31
C GLN A 87 8.65 -2.42 -18.64
N GLU A 88 9.30 -3.51 -18.22
CA GLU A 88 10.71 -3.79 -18.55
C GLU A 88 10.90 -4.03 -20.05
N ILE A 89 9.96 -4.69 -20.72
CA ILE A 89 9.97 -4.84 -22.20
C ILE A 89 9.85 -3.47 -22.88
N ASN A 90 8.94 -2.62 -22.42
CA ASN A 90 8.70 -1.30 -22.99
C ASN A 90 9.84 -0.31 -22.68
N GLN A 91 10.51 -0.48 -21.53
CA GLN A 91 11.61 0.35 -21.06
C GLN A 91 12.69 -0.53 -20.39
N PRO A 92 13.62 -1.09 -21.18
CA PRO A 92 14.67 -1.95 -20.65
C PRO A 92 15.57 -1.22 -19.64
N GLY A 93 15.92 -1.90 -18.55
CA GLY A 93 16.80 -1.38 -17.50
C GLY A 93 16.13 -0.43 -16.52
N CYS A 94 14.79 -0.32 -16.52
CA CYS A 94 14.07 0.53 -15.57
C CYS A 94 13.92 -0.11 -14.18
N GLY A 95 14.33 -1.37 -14.02
CA GLY A 95 14.32 -2.07 -12.73
C GLY A 95 12.89 -2.32 -12.21
N SER A 96 11.90 -2.32 -13.10
CA SER A 96 10.49 -2.46 -12.75
C SER A 96 10.21 -3.77 -12.01
N LEU A 97 10.85 -4.87 -12.41
CA LEU A 97 10.75 -6.17 -11.74
C LEU A 97 11.36 -6.18 -10.34
N MET A 98 12.47 -5.46 -10.13
CA MET A 98 13.06 -5.30 -8.79
C MET A 98 12.10 -4.53 -7.86
N HIS A 99 11.46 -3.46 -8.35
CA HIS A 99 10.47 -2.71 -7.58
C HIS A 99 9.21 -3.53 -7.31
N ALA A 100 8.76 -4.29 -8.30
CA ALA A 100 7.64 -5.21 -8.19
C ALA A 100 7.89 -6.31 -7.14
N LYS A 101 9.11 -6.86 -7.09
CA LYS A 101 9.52 -7.80 -6.03
C LYS A 101 9.40 -7.20 -4.63
N LYS A 102 9.84 -5.96 -4.45
CA LYS A 102 9.71 -5.24 -3.16
C LYS A 102 8.24 -5.02 -2.79
N ALA A 103 7.42 -4.61 -3.75
CA ALA A 103 5.98 -4.42 -3.56
C ALA A 103 5.28 -5.75 -3.18
N ALA A 104 5.59 -6.83 -3.90
CA ALA A 104 5.05 -8.16 -3.61
C ALA A 104 5.47 -8.65 -2.22
N ASN A 105 6.73 -8.40 -1.81
CA ASN A 105 7.17 -8.73 -0.45
C ASN A 105 6.39 -7.97 0.61
N ALA A 106 6.18 -6.66 0.43
CA ALA A 106 5.36 -5.86 1.35
C ALA A 106 3.91 -6.37 1.41
N LEU A 107 3.34 -6.79 0.28
CA LEU A 107 1.98 -7.31 0.19
C LEU A 107 1.85 -8.68 0.89
N ILE A 108 2.84 -9.56 0.72
CA ILE A 108 2.92 -10.82 1.49
C ILE A 108 2.99 -10.52 2.98
N LEU A 109 3.88 -9.62 3.41
CA LEU A 109 3.99 -9.25 4.82
C LEU A 109 2.68 -8.69 5.37
N ALA A 110 2.00 -7.80 4.64
CA ALA A 110 0.70 -7.25 5.04
C ALA A 110 -0.40 -8.31 5.16
N GLN A 111 -0.38 -9.37 4.34
CA GLN A 111 -1.39 -10.43 4.35
C GLN A 111 -1.09 -11.57 5.34
N THR A 112 0.17 -11.69 5.78
CA THR A 112 0.65 -12.76 6.67
C THR A 112 0.90 -12.28 8.09
N GLN A 113 1.25 -11.00 8.27
CA GLN A 113 1.38 -10.37 9.58
C GLN A 113 -0.01 -10.00 10.08
N ASN A 114 -0.67 -10.95 10.73
CA ASN A 114 -1.78 -10.62 11.59
C ASN A 114 -1.25 -9.80 12.77
N GLU A 115 -1.34 -8.47 12.70
CA GLU A 115 -1.13 -7.58 13.88
C GLU A 115 -2.01 -8.00 15.08
N TRP A 116 -3.02 -8.82 14.83
CA TRP A 116 -4.03 -9.35 15.73
C TRP A 116 -3.53 -10.58 16.50
N VAL A 117 -2.61 -11.39 15.95
CA VAL A 117 -2.06 -12.57 16.64
C VAL A 117 -0.98 -12.20 17.67
N TRP A 118 -0.22 -11.11 17.43
CA TRP A 118 0.72 -10.58 18.42
C TRP A 118 0.01 -9.83 19.54
N LEU A 119 -1.05 -9.07 19.21
CA LEU A 119 -1.89 -8.40 20.21
C LEU A 119 -2.75 -9.37 21.03
N GLU A 120 -3.22 -10.48 20.47
CA GLU A 120 -3.90 -11.55 21.22
C GLU A 120 -2.93 -12.30 22.16
N ASN A 121 -1.72 -12.63 21.71
CA ASN A 121 -0.71 -13.23 22.59
C ASN A 121 -0.25 -12.27 23.70
N LEU A 122 -0.24 -10.96 23.46
CA LEU A 122 0.00 -9.96 24.52
C LEU A 122 -1.19 -9.83 25.46
N ARG A 123 -2.43 -9.91 24.95
CA ARG A 123 -3.65 -9.91 25.77
C ARG A 123 -3.71 -11.12 26.70
N ASP A 124 -3.35 -12.31 26.22
CA ASP A 124 -3.25 -13.52 27.05
C ASP A 124 -2.11 -13.47 28.06
N LYS A 125 -0.98 -12.82 27.72
CA LYS A 125 0.10 -12.59 28.68
C LYS A 125 -0.20 -11.50 29.72
N LEU A 126 -1.00 -10.49 29.38
CA LEU A 126 -1.45 -9.47 30.31
C LEU A 126 -2.63 -9.94 31.18
N SER A 127 -3.49 -10.83 30.69
CA SER A 127 -4.59 -11.43 31.48
C SER A 127 -4.08 -12.47 32.49
N ALA A 128 -2.89 -13.04 32.28
CA ALA A 128 -2.18 -13.86 33.26
C ALA A 128 -1.52 -13.04 34.38
N PHE A 129 -1.36 -11.72 34.22
CA PHE A 129 -0.88 -10.83 35.28
C PHE A 129 -2.04 -10.43 36.19
N LYS A 130 -2.53 -11.37 37.01
CA LYS A 130 -3.42 -11.03 38.14
C LYS A 130 -2.67 -10.07 39.06
N PRO A 131 -3.13 -8.81 39.24
CA PRO A 131 -2.64 -8.02 40.36
C PRO A 131 -3.25 -8.65 41.61
N THR A 132 -2.43 -9.29 42.44
CA THR A 132 -2.80 -9.56 43.83
C THR A 132 -2.99 -8.21 44.52
N ILE A 133 -4.24 -7.73 44.53
CA ILE A 133 -4.69 -6.61 45.35
C ILE A 133 -4.64 -7.09 46.81
N SER A 134 -3.48 -6.95 47.43
CA SER A 134 -3.35 -7.01 48.88
C SER A 134 -3.67 -5.63 49.46
N LYS A 135 -4.81 -5.55 50.16
CA LYS A 135 -5.31 -4.60 51.17
C LYS A 135 -4.68 -3.19 51.29
N PRO A 136 -5.49 -2.13 51.47
CA PRO A 136 -4.99 -0.77 51.64
C PRO A 136 -4.35 -0.59 53.02
N ALA A 137 -3.04 -0.33 53.05
CA ALA A 137 -2.37 0.18 54.24
C ALA A 137 -2.24 1.70 54.12
N VAL A 138 -3.04 2.39 54.93
CA VAL A 138 -2.94 3.83 55.20
C VAL A 138 -1.63 4.09 55.94
N TYR A 139 -0.66 4.71 55.27
CA TYR A 139 0.42 5.45 55.94
C TYR A 139 0.71 6.71 55.13
N GLY A 140 0.40 7.85 55.76
CA GLY A 140 0.80 9.15 55.27
C GLY A 140 2.29 9.39 55.51
N VAL A 141 2.90 10.16 54.61
CA VAL A 141 3.97 11.09 54.95
C VAL A 141 3.72 12.35 54.12
N ALA A 142 3.31 13.40 54.81
CA ALA A 142 3.40 14.76 54.33
C ALA A 142 4.89 15.16 54.33
N VAL A 143 5.40 15.64 53.19
CA VAL A 143 6.53 16.56 53.19
C VAL A 143 6.07 17.83 52.49
N SER A 144 5.66 18.76 53.34
CA SER A 144 5.55 20.18 53.09
C SER A 144 6.95 20.83 53.06
N LEU A 145 6.97 22.09 52.61
CA LEU A 145 8.10 23.02 52.51
C LEU A 145 9.08 22.80 51.34
N PHE A 146 9.05 23.71 50.35
CA PHE A 146 9.64 25.04 50.49
C PHE A 146 8.88 26.08 49.67
N LEU A 147 8.35 27.08 50.37
CA LEU A 147 8.01 28.39 49.84
C LEU A 147 9.30 29.21 49.75
N ILE A 148 9.67 29.69 48.56
CA ILE A 148 10.36 30.97 48.43
C ILE A 148 9.59 31.79 47.39
N VAL A 149 8.71 32.63 47.92
CA VAL A 149 8.17 33.81 47.25
C VAL A 149 9.22 34.91 47.40
N GLY A 150 9.86 35.29 46.30
CA GLY A 150 10.55 36.57 46.16
C GLY A 150 9.66 37.51 45.37
N ILE A 151 9.00 38.44 46.06
CA ILE A 151 8.22 39.52 45.47
C ILE A 151 9.18 40.50 44.82
N GLY A 152 9.02 40.70 43.51
CA GLY A 152 9.64 41.77 42.73
C GLY A 152 8.67 42.15 41.62
N SER A 153 7.72 43.03 41.93
CA SER A 153 6.79 43.56 40.96
C SER A 153 7.50 44.48 39.96
N ILE A 154 6.83 44.62 38.80
CA ILE A 154 6.82 45.72 37.84
C ILE A 154 7.79 45.63 36.62
N TRP A 155 7.13 45.68 35.43
CA TRP A 155 7.55 46.13 34.08
C TRP A 155 7.72 45.08 32.96
N LEU A 156 6.68 45.07 32.11
CA LEU A 156 6.57 44.89 30.64
C LEU A 156 7.73 44.26 29.81
N PRO A 157 7.41 43.38 28.83
CA PRO A 157 8.39 42.63 28.05
C PRO A 157 8.82 43.35 26.77
N THR A 158 10.13 43.43 26.52
CA THR A 158 10.67 43.71 25.18
C THR A 158 12.12 43.21 25.07
N LEU A 159 12.40 42.50 23.95
CA LEU A 159 13.71 42.35 23.27
C LEU A 159 14.71 41.39 23.98
N LEU A 160 15.37 40.39 23.38
CA LEU A 160 15.84 40.09 22.02
C LEU A 160 15.91 38.54 21.87
N HIS A 161 15.40 37.91 20.81
CA HIS A 161 16.08 37.73 19.52
C HIS A 161 17.48 37.08 19.62
N VAL A 162 17.56 35.75 19.64
CA VAL A 162 18.66 34.95 19.04
C VAL A 162 18.07 33.68 18.43
N GLN A 163 18.64 33.30 17.30
CA GLN A 163 18.06 32.54 16.20
C GLN A 163 18.09 31.02 16.40
N ALA A 164 17.03 30.34 15.95
CA ALA A 164 17.12 28.99 15.39
C ALA A 164 16.41 28.98 14.03
N LYS A 165 17.17 28.67 12.98
CA LYS A 165 16.72 28.63 11.57
C LYS A 165 15.66 27.51 11.38
N PRO A 166 14.49 27.78 10.80
CA PRO A 166 13.55 26.73 10.42
C PRO A 166 13.88 26.15 9.04
N ILE A 167 13.91 24.83 8.96
CA ILE A 167 13.81 24.07 7.71
C ILE A 167 12.36 24.20 7.22
N ILE A 168 12.23 24.45 5.93
CA ILE A 168 11.01 24.82 5.22
C ILE A 168 9.94 23.72 5.36
N ALA A 169 8.90 23.96 6.16
CA ALA A 169 7.61 23.30 6.03
C ALA A 169 6.73 24.18 5.13
N LYS A 170 6.44 23.73 3.90
CA LYS A 170 5.42 24.37 3.05
C LYS A 170 4.04 24.04 3.61
N SER A 171 3.49 25.03 4.31
CA SER A 171 2.09 25.15 4.70
C SER A 171 1.17 25.15 3.47
N PHE A 172 0.14 24.31 3.51
CA PHE A 172 -1.03 24.42 2.64
C PHE A 172 -1.83 25.66 3.07
N ASN A 173 -1.79 26.71 2.26
CA ASN A 173 -2.67 27.86 2.44
C ASN A 173 -3.83 27.79 1.44
N ASN A 174 -5.05 27.81 1.98
CA ASN A 174 -6.28 28.00 1.25
C ASN A 174 -6.36 29.47 0.83
N GLN A 175 -6.20 29.76 -0.47
CA GLN A 175 -6.72 31.01 -1.00
C GLN A 175 -7.15 30.87 -2.47
N THR A 176 -8.41 31.22 -2.66
CA THR A 176 -9.22 31.30 -3.86
C THR A 176 -8.57 32.17 -4.93
N THR A 177 -8.26 31.62 -6.11
CA THR A 177 -8.22 32.39 -7.37
C THR A 177 -8.24 31.46 -8.58
N LYS A 178 -9.31 31.64 -9.38
CA LYS A 178 -9.41 31.47 -10.84
C LYS A 178 -9.08 30.09 -11.44
N VAL A 179 -10.17 29.45 -11.87
CA VAL A 179 -10.30 28.44 -12.93
C VAL A 179 -9.13 28.50 -13.91
N SER A 180 -8.26 27.50 -13.84
CA SER A 180 -7.39 27.11 -14.94
C SER A 180 -7.80 25.71 -15.35
N THR A 181 -8.60 25.63 -16.40
CA THR A 181 -8.72 24.48 -17.28
C THR A 181 -7.35 24.17 -17.86
N ALA A 182 -6.53 23.43 -17.12
CA ALA A 182 -5.35 22.76 -17.66
C ALA A 182 -5.67 21.28 -17.75
N ILE A 183 -6.25 20.90 -18.89
CA ILE A 183 -6.22 19.52 -19.36
C ILE A 183 -4.75 19.27 -19.70
N SER A 184 -3.96 18.83 -18.72
CA SER A 184 -2.62 18.33 -19.01
C SER A 184 -2.76 17.09 -19.89
N PRO A 185 -2.05 17.01 -21.03
CA PRO A 185 -2.11 15.87 -21.91
C PRO A 185 -1.58 14.63 -21.16
N VAL A 186 -2.43 13.62 -21.11
CA VAL A 186 -2.14 12.28 -20.60
C VAL A 186 -1.08 11.66 -21.50
N ASN A 187 0.18 11.82 -21.12
CA ASN A 187 1.33 11.11 -21.69
C ASN A 187 2.32 10.88 -20.55
N THR A 188 1.98 9.99 -19.63
CA THR A 188 2.96 9.55 -18.64
C THR A 188 2.77 8.05 -18.39
N ARG A 189 3.87 7.35 -18.65
CA ARG A 189 4.05 5.91 -18.66
C ARG A 189 3.51 5.26 -17.39
N LEU A 190 2.88 4.09 -17.56
CA LEU A 190 2.68 3.16 -16.45
C LEU A 190 4.00 2.89 -15.77
N THR A 191 4.12 3.44 -14.57
CA THR A 191 5.18 3.05 -13.66
C THR A 191 4.60 2.04 -12.68
N ALA A 192 5.36 0.99 -12.36
CA ALA A 192 5.03 0.06 -11.28
C ALA A 192 4.74 0.80 -9.95
N GLN A 193 5.29 2.00 -9.80
CA GLN A 193 5.00 2.93 -8.72
C GLN A 193 3.55 3.47 -8.75
N GLU A 194 3.03 3.89 -9.91
CA GLU A 194 1.64 4.32 -10.05
C GLU A 194 0.64 3.19 -9.80
N ALA A 195 0.96 1.97 -10.28
CA ALA A 195 0.15 0.80 -9.97
C ALA A 195 0.16 0.49 -8.46
N ALA A 196 1.34 0.49 -7.82
CA ALA A 196 1.46 0.29 -6.37
C ALA A 196 0.72 1.36 -5.55
N ALA A 197 0.79 2.62 -5.97
CA ALA A 197 0.07 3.72 -5.34
C ALA A 197 -1.45 3.57 -5.48
N MET A 198 -1.92 3.08 -6.62
CA MET A 198 -3.33 2.76 -6.84
C MET A 198 -3.82 1.67 -5.88
N TYR A 199 -3.06 0.58 -5.74
CA TYR A 199 -3.36 -0.50 -4.79
C TYR A 199 -3.44 0.01 -3.35
N ALA A 200 -2.48 0.84 -2.94
CA ALA A 200 -2.49 1.43 -1.61
C ALA A 200 -3.75 2.28 -1.37
N ARG A 201 -4.21 3.03 -2.39
CA ARG A 201 -5.46 3.79 -2.29
C ARG A 201 -6.69 2.91 -2.18
N TYR A 202 -6.80 1.82 -2.94
CA TYR A 202 -7.93 0.90 -2.78
C TYR A 202 -8.01 0.30 -1.37
N GLU A 203 -6.87 -0.10 -0.81
CA GLU A 203 -6.82 -0.61 0.57
C GLU A 203 -7.17 0.47 1.60
N GLN A 204 -6.75 1.72 1.39
CA GLN A 204 -7.22 2.84 2.21
C GLN A 204 -8.74 2.99 2.10
N MET A 205 -9.30 3.00 0.88
CA MET A 205 -10.72 3.15 0.64
C MET A 205 -11.56 2.07 1.34
N ARG A 206 -11.07 0.83 1.46
CA ARG A 206 -11.75 -0.25 2.19
C ARG A 206 -11.93 0.05 3.69
N ASN A 207 -11.02 0.85 4.26
CA ASN A 207 -11.01 1.20 5.67
C ASN A 207 -11.69 2.55 5.97
N GLY A 208 -12.19 3.24 4.93
CA GLY A 208 -12.81 4.55 5.03
C GLY A 208 -14.23 4.58 4.48
N THR A 209 -14.93 5.66 4.79
CA THR A 209 -16.21 6.00 4.14
C THR A 209 -15.91 6.94 2.98
N CYS A 210 -16.08 6.45 1.75
CA CYS A 210 -15.68 7.17 0.54
C CYS A 210 -16.88 7.78 -0.19
N GLN A 211 -16.72 9.03 -0.60
CA GLN A 211 -17.64 9.77 -1.45
C GLN A 211 -17.09 9.82 -2.87
N PHE A 212 -17.86 9.26 -3.78
CA PHE A 212 -17.53 9.15 -5.20
C PHE A 212 -18.18 10.30 -5.99
N PRO A 213 -17.47 10.89 -6.97
CA PRO A 213 -18.08 11.80 -7.92
C PRO A 213 -19.29 11.17 -8.62
N GLU A 214 -20.34 11.95 -8.88
CA GLU A 214 -21.52 11.41 -9.55
C GLU A 214 -21.21 10.98 -10.98
N ALA A 215 -21.66 9.78 -11.36
CA ALA A 215 -21.39 9.19 -12.67
C ALA A 215 -21.97 10.01 -13.85
N ILE A 216 -22.93 10.92 -13.59
CA ILE A 216 -23.49 11.84 -14.58
C ILE A 216 -22.45 12.89 -15.03
N GLN A 217 -21.53 13.27 -14.14
CA GLN A 217 -20.50 14.28 -14.40
C GLN A 217 -19.28 13.70 -15.14
N ILE A 218 -19.29 12.38 -15.39
CA ILE A 218 -18.21 11.66 -16.05
C ILE A 218 -18.51 11.57 -17.55
N PRO A 219 -17.55 11.90 -18.44
CA PRO A 219 -17.70 11.70 -19.88
C PRO A 219 -18.06 10.25 -20.22
N ASP A 220 -18.98 10.04 -21.18
CA ASP A 220 -19.48 8.70 -21.50
C ASP A 220 -18.39 7.71 -21.94
N LYS A 221 -17.31 8.21 -22.54
CA LYS A 221 -16.11 7.43 -22.90
C LYS A 221 -15.39 6.81 -21.69
N ASP A 222 -15.41 7.47 -20.54
CA ASP A 222 -14.64 7.08 -19.35
C ASP A 222 -15.56 6.45 -18.27
N LYS A 223 -16.87 6.49 -18.50
CA LYS A 223 -17.92 6.07 -17.55
C LYS A 223 -17.86 4.57 -17.22
N ALA A 224 -17.66 3.72 -18.23
CA ALA A 224 -17.54 2.27 -18.03
C ALA A 224 -16.30 1.94 -17.16
N ILE A 225 -15.17 2.56 -17.48
CA ILE A 225 -13.90 2.40 -16.76
C ILE A 225 -14.05 2.90 -15.32
N TYR A 226 -14.72 4.04 -15.12
CA TYR A 226 -14.99 4.61 -13.81
C TYR A 226 -15.86 3.67 -12.94
N LEU A 227 -16.98 3.20 -13.48
CA LEU A 227 -17.90 2.34 -12.74
C LEU A 227 -17.28 0.99 -12.40
N GLU A 228 -16.55 0.38 -13.33
CA GLU A 228 -15.97 -0.94 -13.13
C GLU A 228 -14.73 -0.90 -12.22
N ASN A 229 -13.83 0.07 -12.44
CA ASN A 229 -12.55 0.10 -11.76
C ASN A 229 -12.57 0.96 -10.50
N VAL A 230 -13.13 2.17 -10.54
CA VAL A 230 -13.10 3.10 -9.40
C VAL A 230 -14.17 2.76 -8.37
N VAL A 231 -15.41 2.54 -8.83
CA VAL A 231 -16.53 2.17 -7.94
C VAL A 231 -16.53 0.67 -7.65
N GLY A 232 -16.33 -0.15 -8.68
CA GLY A 232 -16.31 -1.61 -8.57
C GLY A 232 -15.01 -2.19 -7.98
N GLY A 233 -13.97 -1.38 -7.82
CA GLY A 233 -12.71 -1.81 -7.19
C GLY A 233 -11.88 -2.79 -8.02
N LYS A 234 -12.21 -2.98 -9.31
CA LYS A 234 -11.41 -3.82 -10.20
C LYS A 234 -10.17 -3.07 -10.68
N ILE A 235 -9.04 -3.77 -10.80
CA ILE A 235 -7.84 -3.19 -11.39
C ILE A 235 -7.89 -3.38 -12.91
N PRO A 236 -7.78 -2.30 -13.70
CA PRO A 236 -7.81 -2.40 -15.15
C PRO A 236 -6.58 -3.14 -15.68
N THR A 237 -6.78 -3.91 -16.75
CA THR A 237 -5.73 -4.68 -17.44
C THR A 237 -5.03 -3.89 -18.54
N ASN A 238 -5.55 -2.71 -18.92
CA ASN A 238 -5.02 -1.85 -19.96
C ASN A 238 -4.34 -0.59 -19.39
N LEU A 239 -3.32 -0.13 -20.09
CA LEU A 239 -2.50 1.04 -19.72
C LEU A 239 -3.32 2.34 -19.68
N ASN A 240 -4.13 2.59 -20.71
CA ASN A 240 -4.94 3.80 -20.80
C ASN A 240 -6.04 3.81 -19.73
N ASP A 241 -6.70 2.66 -19.51
CA ASP A 241 -7.75 2.49 -18.51
C ASP A 241 -7.20 2.69 -17.09
N LEU A 242 -5.95 2.25 -16.84
CA LEU A 242 -5.26 2.49 -15.57
C LEU A 242 -5.02 3.99 -15.32
N ALA A 243 -4.52 4.71 -16.32
CA ALA A 243 -4.28 6.16 -16.19
C ALA A 243 -5.59 6.91 -15.92
N ILE A 244 -6.67 6.54 -16.62
CA ILE A 244 -8.00 7.10 -16.44
C ILE A 244 -8.53 6.79 -15.03
N ALA A 245 -8.47 5.53 -14.60
CA ALA A 245 -8.92 5.13 -13.26
C ALA A 245 -8.13 5.83 -12.15
N ASN A 246 -6.81 5.97 -12.30
CA ASN A 246 -5.95 6.72 -11.36
C ASN A 246 -6.36 8.19 -11.25
N SER A 247 -6.68 8.84 -12.37
CA SER A 247 -7.17 10.23 -12.37
C SER A 247 -8.47 10.39 -11.58
N TYR A 248 -9.37 9.41 -11.66
CA TYR A 248 -10.64 9.46 -10.95
C TYR A 248 -10.53 9.05 -9.48
N LEU A 249 -9.64 8.12 -9.13
CA LEU A 249 -9.34 7.78 -7.74
C LEU A 249 -8.84 9.00 -6.94
N GLU A 250 -8.12 9.92 -7.57
CA GLU A 250 -7.69 11.17 -6.92
C GLU A 250 -8.82 12.12 -6.55
N LYS A 251 -9.95 11.98 -7.23
CA LYS A 251 -11.15 12.79 -6.98
C LYS A 251 -12.05 12.18 -5.91
N VAL A 252 -11.83 10.91 -5.53
CA VAL A 252 -12.57 10.26 -4.45
C VAL A 252 -12.14 10.86 -3.12
N ARG A 253 -13.12 11.25 -2.30
CA ARG A 253 -12.89 11.80 -0.96
C ARG A 253 -13.26 10.74 0.07
N CYS A 254 -12.29 10.25 0.83
CA CYS A 254 -12.55 9.28 1.89
C CYS A 254 -12.35 9.91 3.25
N ASN A 255 -13.30 9.64 4.15
CA ASN A 255 -13.20 9.96 5.56
C ASN A 255 -12.82 8.69 6.34
N PHE A 256 -11.76 8.78 7.13
CA PHE A 256 -11.21 7.67 7.88
C PHE A 256 -11.48 7.90 9.36
N THR A 257 -12.00 6.87 10.03
CA THR A 257 -12.18 6.89 11.47
C THR A 257 -10.78 6.99 12.12
N PRO A 258 -10.50 8.01 12.94
CA PRO A 258 -9.19 8.16 13.55
C PRO A 258 -8.89 6.94 14.44
N MET A 259 -7.64 6.45 14.44
CA MET A 259 -7.25 5.20 15.12
C MET A 259 -7.60 5.17 16.62
N LEU A 260 -7.77 6.34 17.25
CA LEU A 260 -8.20 6.47 18.65
C LEU A 260 -9.64 5.98 18.90
N MET A 261 -10.49 5.91 17.87
CA MET A 261 -11.88 5.44 17.95
C MET A 261 -12.08 4.03 17.37
N ALA A 262 -11.06 3.45 16.71
CA ALA A 262 -11.16 2.11 16.14
C ALA A 262 -11.20 1.00 17.23
N ASN A 263 -10.66 1.28 18.42
CA ASN A 263 -10.58 0.34 19.56
C ASN A 263 -11.50 0.69 20.74
N SER A 264 -12.33 1.74 20.65
CA SER A 264 -13.34 2.04 21.66
C SER A 264 -14.66 1.36 21.27
N ARG A 265 -14.82 0.09 21.65
CA ARG A 265 -16.14 -0.54 21.79
C ARG A 265 -16.38 -0.81 23.27
#